data_AF-A0A7S3FAH3-F1
#
_entry.id   AF-A0A7S3FAH3-F1
#
_cell.length_a   1.000
_cell.length_b   1.000
_cell.length_c   1.000
_cell.angle_alpha   90.00
_cell.angle_beta   90.00
_cell.angle_gamma   90.00
#
_symmetry.space_group_name_H-M   'P 1'
#
loop_
_entity.id
_entity.type
_entity.pdbx_description
1 polymer ?
#
loop_
_entity_poly.entity_id
_entity_poly.type
_entity_poly.pdbx_seq_one_letter_code
_entity_poly.pdbx_strand_id
1 'polypeptide(L)'
;TSSRPAYWSSRTAFRQDGFSLVRLHDPSLLGALGEMIRVENASALSRGRDVREPGSYTALQLAAAWRVENPFLWDKFVVYRAAMASYAARVHSRDDEMPRVQVRPALVAAASGLEERELVSAINETYLMHGTRPETVL
;
A
#
# COMPACT_ATOMS: atom_id res chain seq x y z
N THR A 1 6.18 6.56 22.58
CA THR A 1 7.08 6.36 21.43
C THR A 1 6.47 5.29 20.57
N SER A 2 6.08 5.60 19.33
CA SER A 2 5.55 4.58 18.44
C SER A 2 6.68 3.61 18.06
N SER A 3 6.50 2.31 18.29
CA SER A 3 7.44 1.31 17.81
C SER A 3 7.38 1.25 16.28
N ARG A 4 8.55 1.28 15.64
CA ARG A 4 8.66 1.06 14.19
C ARG A 4 8.29 -0.40 13.86
N PRO A 5 7.83 -0.69 12.64
CA PRO A 5 7.47 -2.05 12.27
C PRO A 5 8.67 -3.00 12.39
N ALA A 6 8.41 -4.22 12.89
CA ALA A 6 9.46 -5.20 13.14
C ALA A 6 10.22 -5.60 11.86
N TYR A 7 9.55 -5.57 10.71
CA TYR A 7 10.10 -5.93 9.41
C TYR A 7 11.01 -4.83 8.80
N TRP A 8 11.11 -3.64 9.40
CA TRP A 8 12.03 -2.61 8.90
C TRP A 8 13.50 -2.97 9.16
N SER A 9 14.30 -2.86 8.11
CA SER A 9 15.73 -3.20 8.11
C SER A 9 16.59 -2.04 8.58
N SER A 10 16.20 -0.80 8.26
CA SER A 10 16.93 0.44 8.55
C SER A 10 16.61 0.93 9.96
N ARG A 11 16.92 0.11 10.98
CA ARG A 11 16.65 0.53 12.37
C ARG A 11 17.60 1.64 12.86
N THR A 12 18.75 1.80 12.20
CA THR A 12 19.89 2.55 12.74
C THR A 12 20.49 3.63 11.84
N ALA A 13 20.19 3.70 10.53
CA ALA A 13 20.68 4.77 9.66
C ALA A 13 19.73 5.01 8.47
N PHE A 14 19.10 6.18 8.45
CA PHE A 14 18.44 6.70 7.24
C PHE A 14 19.44 7.55 6.46
N ARG A 15 19.24 7.67 5.15
CA ARG A 15 20.04 8.60 4.33
C ARG A 15 19.78 10.05 4.79
N GLN A 16 20.58 11.01 4.31
CA GLN A 16 20.43 12.43 4.66
C GLN A 16 19.03 12.99 4.35
N ASP A 17 18.32 12.38 3.41
CA ASP A 17 16.95 12.68 3.00
C ASP A 17 15.87 12.18 3.99
N GLY A 18 16.25 11.44 5.03
CA GLY A 18 15.36 10.99 6.11
C GLY A 18 14.53 9.75 5.78
N PHE A 19 14.83 9.01 4.71
CA PHE A 19 14.20 7.72 4.42
C PHE A 19 15.21 6.70 3.84
N SER A 20 14.74 5.45 3.70
CA SER A 20 15.49 4.37 3.06
C SER A 20 14.62 3.61 2.06
N LEU A 21 15.22 3.19 0.94
CA LEU A 21 14.62 2.28 -0.03
C LEU A 21 15.28 0.92 0.09
N VAL A 22 14.56 -0.07 0.61
CA VAL A 22 15.06 -1.42 0.80
C VAL A 22 14.55 -2.29 -0.35
N ARG A 23 15.47 -2.77 -1.20
CA ARG A 23 15.09 -3.68 -2.28
C ARG A 23 14.59 -5.00 -1.70
N LEU A 24 13.43 -5.44 -2.18
CA LEU A 24 12.81 -6.69 -1.76
C LEU A 24 13.35 -7.85 -2.61
N HIS A 25 13.64 -8.95 -1.93
CA HIS A 25 14.18 -10.18 -2.54
C HIS A 25 13.36 -11.43 -2.17
N ASP A 26 12.47 -11.34 -1.19
CA ASP A 26 11.66 -12.46 -0.74
C ASP A 26 10.68 -12.91 -1.85
N PRO A 27 10.77 -14.16 -2.35
CA PRO A 27 9.94 -14.62 -3.46
C PRO A 27 8.45 -14.65 -3.13
N SER A 28 8.08 -14.94 -1.88
CA SER A 28 6.68 -15.01 -1.45
C SER A 28 6.04 -13.62 -1.50
N LEU A 29 6.71 -12.63 -0.92
CA LEU A 29 6.32 -11.22 -0.94
C LEU A 29 6.28 -10.67 -2.37
N LEU A 30 7.28 -10.96 -3.19
CA LEU A 30 7.29 -10.56 -4.60
C LEU A 30 6.15 -11.21 -5.40
N GLY A 31 5.82 -12.47 -5.11
CA GLY A 31 4.66 -13.15 -5.69
C GLY A 31 3.34 -12.46 -5.31
N ALA A 32 3.16 -12.14 -4.03
CA ALA A 32 1.98 -11.41 -3.55
C ALA A 32 1.84 -10.03 -4.21
N LEU A 33 2.94 -9.26 -4.27
CA LEU A 33 2.97 -7.96 -4.96
C LEU A 33 2.69 -8.09 -6.46
N GLY A 34 3.17 -9.15 -7.10
CA GLY A 34 2.88 -9.47 -8.49
C GLY A 34 1.39 -9.70 -8.74
N GLU A 35 0.73 -10.45 -7.86
CA GLU A 35 -0.72 -10.67 -7.95
C GLU A 35 -1.53 -9.38 -7.71
N MET A 36 -1.03 -8.41 -6.93
CA MET A 36 -1.71 -7.13 -6.73
C MET A 36 -1.83 -6.32 -8.04
N ILE A 37 -0.80 -6.36 -8.88
CA ILE A 37 -0.76 -5.66 -10.18
C ILE A 37 -1.30 -6.50 -11.34
N ARG A 38 -1.82 -7.71 -11.06
CA ARG A 38 -2.37 -8.59 -12.08
C ARG A 38 -3.50 -7.92 -12.84
N VAL A 39 -3.45 -8.05 -14.16
CA VAL A 39 -4.44 -7.51 -15.08
C VAL A 39 -5.53 -8.57 -15.29
N GLU A 40 -6.76 -8.27 -14.86
CA GLU A 40 -7.92 -9.16 -15.06
C GLU A 40 -8.57 -8.97 -16.43
N ASN A 41 -8.51 -7.74 -16.96
CA ASN A 41 -9.06 -7.39 -18.26
C ASN A 41 -7.99 -6.71 -19.11
N ALA A 42 -7.29 -7.50 -19.93
CA ALA A 42 -6.25 -7.01 -20.84
C ALA A 42 -6.77 -5.93 -21.80
N SER A 43 -8.05 -5.97 -22.17
CA SER A 43 -8.65 -4.97 -23.06
C SER A 43 -8.82 -3.58 -22.42
N ALA A 44 -8.66 -3.48 -21.09
CA ALA A 44 -8.66 -2.20 -20.38
C ALA A 44 -7.29 -1.51 -20.36
N LEU A 45 -6.21 -2.21 -20.74
CA LEU A 45 -4.88 -1.61 -20.80
C LEU A 45 -4.72 -0.68 -22.00
N SER A 46 -3.83 0.30 -21.86
CA SER A 46 -3.59 1.34 -22.88
C SER A 46 -4.85 2.09 -23.30
N ARG A 47 -5.88 2.14 -22.42
CA ARG A 47 -7.10 2.92 -22.59
C ARG A 47 -7.32 3.80 -21.38
N GLY A 48 -7.68 5.06 -21.60
CA GLY A 48 -7.92 6.01 -20.52
C GLY A 48 -7.40 7.41 -20.82
N ARG A 49 -7.78 8.37 -19.98
CA ARG A 49 -7.36 9.77 -20.10
C ARG A 49 -5.88 9.98 -19.77
N ASP A 50 -5.31 9.02 -19.05
CA ASP A 50 -3.96 8.98 -18.51
C ASP A 50 -2.95 8.25 -19.40
N VAL A 51 -3.38 7.67 -20.53
CA VAL A 51 -2.50 7.06 -21.53
C VAL A 51 -1.76 8.15 -22.28
N ARG A 52 -0.43 8.20 -22.12
CA ARG A 52 0.45 9.16 -22.82
C ARG A 52 1.16 8.54 -24.01
N GLU A 53 1.61 7.31 -23.85
CA GLU A 53 2.26 6.54 -24.90
C GLU A 53 1.35 5.37 -25.26
N PRO A 54 0.72 5.40 -26.45
CA PRO A 54 -0.05 4.25 -26.91
C PRO A 54 0.92 3.08 -27.16
N GLY A 55 0.63 1.93 -26.56
CA GLY A 55 1.39 0.70 -26.73
C GLY A 55 0.48 -0.53 -26.64
N SER A 56 0.93 -1.66 -27.20
CA SER A 56 0.23 -2.93 -27.13
C SER A 56 0.86 -3.81 -26.05
N TYR A 57 0.30 -3.77 -24.84
CA TYR A 57 0.60 -4.75 -23.81
C TYR A 57 -0.71 -5.29 -23.22
N THR A 58 -0.69 -6.56 -22.82
CA THR A 58 -1.86 -7.28 -22.32
C THR A 58 -1.71 -7.71 -20.85
N ALA A 59 -0.53 -7.48 -20.28
CA ALA A 59 -0.20 -7.85 -18.91
C ALA A 59 0.82 -6.88 -18.30
N LEU A 60 0.86 -6.85 -16.97
CA LEU A 60 1.91 -6.22 -16.19
C LEU A 60 2.72 -7.31 -15.50
N GLN A 61 4.03 -7.11 -15.42
CA GLN A 61 4.93 -7.98 -14.69
C GLN A 61 5.71 -7.17 -13.66
N LEU A 62 5.81 -7.69 -12.45
CA LEU A 62 6.61 -7.07 -11.41
C LEU A 62 8.10 -7.18 -11.77
N ALA A 63 8.71 -6.08 -12.16
CA ALA A 63 10.14 -6.03 -12.48
C ALA A 63 11.00 -5.98 -11.21
N ALA A 64 10.60 -5.17 -10.23
CA ALA A 64 11.25 -5.02 -8.95
C ALA A 64 10.31 -4.35 -7.94
N ALA A 65 10.62 -4.48 -6.65
CA ALA A 65 9.91 -3.82 -5.57
C ALA A 65 10.90 -3.29 -4.52
N TRP A 66 10.56 -2.15 -3.94
CA TRP A 66 11.29 -1.54 -2.84
C TRP A 66 10.31 -1.21 -1.71
N ARG A 67 10.69 -1.54 -0.49
CA ARG A 67 10.01 -1.04 0.71
C ARG A 67 10.55 0.34 1.04
N VAL A 68 9.63 1.29 1.22
CA VAL A 68 9.94 2.64 1.68
C VAL A 68 9.91 2.67 3.20
N GLU A 69 11.06 2.89 3.82
CA GLU A 69 11.19 3.03 5.27
C GLU A 69 11.39 4.52 5.59
N ASN A 70 10.29 5.22 5.89
CA ASN A 70 10.29 6.65 6.23
C ASN A 70 9.72 6.85 7.65
N PRO A 71 10.58 7.07 8.68
CA PRO A 71 10.14 7.13 10.07
C PRO A 71 9.21 8.31 10.33
N PHE A 72 9.42 9.46 9.68
CA PHE A 72 8.61 10.65 9.89
C PHE A 72 7.18 10.48 9.36
N LEU A 73 7.04 9.93 8.15
CA LEU A 73 5.72 9.61 7.59
C LEU A 73 5.05 8.47 8.36
N TRP A 74 5.81 7.50 8.84
CA TRP A 74 5.28 6.43 9.70
C TRP A 74 4.73 6.97 11.03
N ASP A 75 5.48 7.84 11.71
CA ASP A 75 5.03 8.43 12.97
C ASP A 75 3.74 9.24 12.77
N LYS A 76 3.66 10.02 11.69
CA LYS A 76 2.42 10.70 11.29
C LYS A 76 1.28 9.72 11.06
N PHE A 77 1.55 8.67 10.28
CA PHE A 77 0.56 7.63 9.98
C PHE A 77 0.00 7.00 11.25
N VAL A 78 0.86 6.63 12.21
CA VAL A 78 0.43 6.03 13.48
C VAL A 78 -0.43 7.00 14.31
N VAL A 79 -0.05 8.28 14.38
CA VAL A 79 -0.85 9.30 15.07
C VAL A 79 -2.24 9.44 14.42
N TYR A 80 -2.29 9.52 13.09
CA TYR A 80 -3.58 9.59 12.38
C TYR A 80 -4.41 8.33 12.57
N ARG A 81 -3.79 7.15 12.54
CA ARG A 81 -4.46 5.87 12.79
C ARG A 81 -5.07 5.81 14.19
N ALA A 82 -4.37 6.28 15.22
CA ALA A 82 -4.92 6.37 16.58
C ALA A 82 -6.09 7.37 16.69
N ALA A 83 -5.97 8.53 16.02
CA ALA A 83 -7.05 9.51 15.95
C ALA A 83 -8.29 8.96 15.22
N MET A 84 -8.10 8.21 14.13
CA MET A 84 -9.17 7.52 13.41
C MET A 84 -9.84 6.45 14.27
N ALA A 85 -9.11 5.71 15.10
CA ALA A 85 -9.69 4.73 16.00
C ALA A 85 -10.63 5.40 17.03
N SER A 86 -10.20 6.55 17.57
CA SER A 86 -11.03 7.35 18.48
C SER A 86 -12.27 7.94 17.79
N TYR A 87 -12.12 8.37 16.53
CA TYR A 87 -13.24 8.85 15.73
C TYR A 87 -14.23 7.72 15.40
N ALA A 88 -13.75 6.58 14.93
CA ALA A 88 -14.57 5.41 14.62
C ALA A 88 -15.36 4.95 15.85
N ALA A 89 -14.76 4.90 17.04
CA ALA A 89 -15.46 4.55 18.27
C ALA A 89 -16.64 5.49 18.57
N ARG A 90 -16.50 6.80 18.30
CA ARG A 90 -17.58 7.79 18.47
C ARG A 90 -18.68 7.71 17.41
N VAL A 91 -18.36 7.22 16.20
CA VAL A 91 -19.36 7.01 15.14
C VAL A 91 -20.15 5.74 15.43
N HIS A 92 -19.48 4.65 15.80
CA HIS A 92 -20.15 3.39 16.19
C HIS A 92 -21.06 3.57 17.41
N SER A 93 -20.74 4.48 18.35
CA SER A 93 -21.61 4.76 19.50
C SER A 93 -22.92 5.48 19.13
N ARG A 94 -23.13 5.84 17.86
CA ARG A 94 -24.33 6.54 17.37
C ARG A 94 -25.25 5.65 16.53
N ASP A 95 -24.99 4.34 16.48
CA ASP A 95 -25.65 3.38 15.55
C ASP A 95 -25.50 3.76 14.06
N ASP A 96 -24.55 4.63 13.72
CA ASP A 96 -24.21 4.94 12.35
C ASP A 96 -23.24 3.88 11.81
N GLU A 97 -23.62 3.20 10.72
CA GLU A 97 -22.71 2.30 10.02
C GLU A 97 -21.60 3.08 9.31
N MET A 98 -20.34 2.71 9.56
CA MET A 98 -19.23 3.26 8.79
C MET A 98 -19.26 2.72 7.35
N PRO A 99 -19.28 3.59 6.32
CA PRO A 99 -19.25 3.14 4.94
C PRO A 99 -17.95 2.37 4.68
N ARG A 100 -18.10 1.16 4.14
CA ARG A 100 -16.95 0.32 3.79
C ARG A 100 -16.43 0.69 2.41
N VAL A 101 -15.12 0.85 2.31
CA VAL A 101 -14.46 1.03 1.01
C VAL A 101 -14.57 -0.27 0.23
N GLN A 102 -15.20 -0.20 -0.95
CA GLN A 102 -15.23 -1.34 -1.86
C GLN A 102 -13.88 -1.46 -2.55
N VAL A 103 -13.10 -2.44 -2.14
CA VAL A 103 -11.82 -2.80 -2.77
C VAL A 103 -12.02 -4.02 -3.65
N ARG A 104 -11.35 -4.06 -4.80
CA ARG A 104 -11.40 -5.21 -5.72
C ARG A 104 -11.05 -6.50 -4.97
N PRO A 105 -11.88 -7.57 -5.04
CA PRO A 105 -11.63 -8.82 -4.32
C PRO A 105 -10.25 -9.44 -4.60
N ALA A 106 -9.78 -9.39 -5.85
CA ALA A 106 -8.45 -9.88 -6.21
C ALA A 106 -7.32 -9.09 -5.54
N LEU A 107 -7.48 -7.77 -5.35
CA LEU A 107 -6.50 -6.97 -4.62
C LEU A 107 -6.47 -7.34 -3.13
N VAL A 108 -7.65 -7.56 -2.52
CA VAL A 108 -7.76 -8.02 -1.13
C VAL A 108 -7.13 -9.40 -0.95
N ALA A 109 -7.41 -10.33 -1.87
CA ALA A 109 -6.83 -11.67 -1.87
C ALA A 109 -5.31 -11.65 -2.04
N ALA A 110 -4.79 -10.88 -3.00
CA ALA A 110 -3.35 -10.72 -3.21
C ALA A 110 -2.65 -10.06 -2.01
N ALA A 111 -3.25 -9.01 -1.44
CA ALA A 111 -2.73 -8.34 -0.25
C ALA A 111 -2.71 -9.24 0.99
N SER A 112 -3.49 -10.32 1.00
CA SER A 112 -3.40 -11.33 2.04
C SER A 112 -2.05 -12.07 2.03
N GLY A 113 -1.34 -12.14 0.91
CA GLY A 113 0.01 -12.70 0.87
C GLY A 113 1.07 -11.85 1.59
N LEU A 114 0.75 -10.61 1.99
CA LEU A 114 1.68 -9.75 2.70
C LEU A 114 1.74 -10.17 4.17
N GLU A 115 2.90 -10.67 4.63
CA GLU A 115 3.12 -11.15 6.00
C GLU A 115 3.21 -10.00 7.03
N GLU A 116 3.38 -8.76 6.55
CA GLU A 116 3.56 -7.52 7.32
C GLU A 116 2.21 -6.93 7.85
N ARG A 117 1.33 -7.78 8.37
CA ARG A 117 -0.07 -7.41 8.69
C ARG A 117 -0.26 -6.82 10.08
N GLU A 118 -0.56 -5.53 10.14
CA GLU A 118 -1.22 -4.92 11.30
C GLU A 118 -2.36 -3.98 10.86
N LEU A 119 -3.20 -4.38 9.92
CA LEU A 119 -4.35 -3.55 9.51
C LEU A 119 -5.40 -3.48 10.63
N VAL A 120 -5.90 -2.28 10.92
CA VAL A 120 -6.99 -2.07 11.89
C VAL A 120 -8.34 -2.04 11.16
N SER A 121 -9.04 -3.17 11.23
CA SER A 121 -10.39 -3.31 10.66
C SER A 121 -11.39 -2.32 11.23
N ALA A 122 -11.27 -1.97 12.52
CA ALA A 122 -12.15 -1.01 13.20
C ALA A 122 -12.17 0.39 12.57
N ILE A 123 -11.18 0.73 11.74
CA ILE A 123 -11.10 2.02 11.03
C ILE A 123 -11.10 1.87 9.50
N ASN A 124 -11.49 0.71 8.98
CA ASN A 124 -11.45 0.38 7.55
C ASN A 124 -10.03 0.53 6.92
N GLU A 125 -8.97 0.24 7.68
CA GLU A 125 -7.61 0.24 7.13
C GLU A 125 -7.45 -0.87 6.10
N THR A 126 -6.97 -0.53 4.90
CA THR A 126 -6.86 -1.46 3.77
C THR A 126 -5.71 -1.08 2.83
N TYR A 127 -5.30 -2.03 1.99
CA TYR A 127 -4.32 -1.79 0.94
C TYR A 127 -4.99 -1.25 -0.32
N LEU A 128 -4.38 -0.21 -0.89
CA LEU A 128 -4.76 0.39 -2.17
C LEU A 128 -3.53 0.51 -3.06
N MET A 129 -3.76 0.70 -4.36
CA MET A 129 -2.70 0.96 -5.33
C MET A 129 -2.77 2.40 -5.79
N HIS A 130 -1.60 3.03 -5.92
CA HIS A 130 -1.47 4.37 -6.46
C HIS A 130 -0.42 4.37 -7.58
N GLY A 131 -0.88 4.54 -8.82
CA GLY A 131 0.00 4.74 -9.97
C GLY A 131 0.41 6.21 -10.06
N THR A 132 1.69 6.47 -10.30
CA THR A 132 2.22 7.83 -10.47
C THR A 132 3.33 7.86 -11.51
N ARG A 133 3.76 9.07 -11.89
CA ARG A 133 4.86 9.25 -12.86
C ARG A 133 6.21 9.03 -12.19
N PRO A 134 7.22 8.55 -12.93
CA PRO A 134 8.57 8.37 -12.38
C PRO A 134 9.14 9.63 -11.72
N GLU A 135 8.90 10.81 -12.31
CA GLU A 135 9.38 12.09 -11.78
C GLU A 135 8.71 12.50 -10.44
N THR A 136 7.60 11.85 -10.09
CA THR A 136 6.86 12.08 -8.84
C THR A 136 7.16 11.00 -7.79
N VAL A 137 7.82 9.90 -8.18
CA VAL A 137 8.21 8.85 -7.24
C VAL A 137 9.45 9.32 -6.48
N LEU A 138 9.19 9.98 -5.34
CA LEU A 138 10.16 10.46 -4.35
C LEU A 138 11.21 11.45 -4.88
#